data_AF-A0A529ZSG9-F1
#
_entry.id   AF-A0A529ZSG9-F1
#
_cell.length_a   1.000
_cell.length_b   1.000
_cell.length_c   1.000
_cell.angle_alpha   90.00
_cell.angle_beta   90.00
_cell.angle_gamma   90.00
#
_symmetry.space_group_name_H-M   'P 1'
#
loop_
_entity.id
_entity.type
_entity.pdbx_description
1 polymer ?
#
loop_
_entity_poly.entity_id
_entity_poly.type
_entity_poly.pdbx_seq_one_letter_code
_entity_poly.pdbx_strand_id
1 'polypeptide(L)'
;LATAPLKKDEAAIAAAGRALKLPVVIADDPVLQLASPGARSRCDLSQSRAGTPSVSEASALAVAGAGARLLGPRTVLGPVTCAIAISGDAP
;
A
#
# COMPACT_ATOMS: atom_id res chain seq x y z
N LEU A 1 -0.77 9.14 -0.58
CA LEU A 1 0.20 8.08 -0.26
C LEU A 1 -0.45 7.15 0.76
N ALA A 2 -0.29 5.83 0.61
CA ALA A 2 -0.90 4.85 1.51
C ALA A 2 0.16 3.93 2.11
N THR A 3 -0.01 3.53 3.38
CA THR A 3 0.85 2.54 4.04
C THR A 3 0.07 1.79 5.13
N ALA A 4 0.71 0.77 5.72
CA ALA A 4 0.15 -0.05 6.78
C ALA A 4 0.46 0.49 8.20
N PRO A 5 -0.25 0.03 9.26
CA PRO A 5 -0.07 0.51 10.64
C PRO A 5 1.33 0.27 11.17
N LEU A 6 1.98 -0.83 10.77
CA LEU A 6 3.40 -1.14 11.05
C LEU A 6 4.36 -0.02 10.63
N LYS A 7 3.95 0.84 9.70
CA LYS A 7 4.74 1.92 9.11
C LYS A 7 4.19 3.31 9.44
N LYS A 8 3.26 3.44 10.38
CA LYS A 8 2.63 4.73 10.73
C LYS A 8 3.64 5.77 11.25
N ASP A 9 4.66 5.32 11.98
CA ASP A 9 5.68 6.17 12.61
C ASP A 9 6.95 6.29 11.75
N GLU A 10 6.92 5.84 10.50
CA GLU A 10 8.05 5.91 9.57
C GLU A 10 8.25 7.35 9.08
N ALA A 11 9.25 8.04 9.64
CA ALA A 11 9.56 9.42 9.31
C ALA A 11 9.81 9.65 7.81
N ALA A 12 10.41 8.67 7.12
CA ALA A 12 10.67 8.75 5.69
C ALA A 12 9.38 8.78 4.85
N ILE A 13 8.34 8.02 5.23
CA ILE A 13 7.05 8.01 4.54
C ILE A 13 6.31 9.33 4.78
N ALA A 14 6.35 9.87 6.00
CA ALA A 14 5.78 11.17 6.30
C ALA A 14 6.49 12.30 5.53
N ALA A 15 7.82 12.25 5.42
CA ALA A 15 8.61 13.19 4.63
C ALA A 15 8.29 13.09 3.14
N ALA A 16 8.13 11.88 2.59
CA ALA A 16 7.72 11.67 1.21
C ALA A 16 6.33 12.25 0.92
N GLY A 17 5.36 12.03 1.82
CA GLY A 17 4.03 12.64 1.71
C GLY A 17 4.10 14.17 1.63
N ARG A 18 4.89 14.82 2.50
CA ARG A 18 5.11 16.27 2.47
C ARG A 18 5.76 16.74 1.16
N ALA A 19 6.83 16.07 0.72
CA ALA A 19 7.54 16.43 -0.51
C ALA A 19 6.65 16.30 -1.76
N LEU A 20 5.80 15.27 -1.80
CA LEU A 20 4.85 15.03 -2.89
C LEU A 20 3.55 15.83 -2.77
N LYS A 21 3.36 16.58 -1.68
CA LYS A 21 2.12 17.29 -1.35
C LYS A 21 0.89 16.36 -1.34
N LEU A 22 1.07 15.14 -0.82
CA LEU A 22 0.01 14.14 -0.71
C LEU A 22 -0.27 13.81 0.77
N PRO A 23 -1.54 13.56 1.14
CA PRO A 23 -1.84 12.99 2.45
C PRO A 23 -1.20 11.59 2.56
N VAL A 24 -0.77 11.24 3.76
CA VAL A 24 -0.36 9.87 4.11
C VAL A 24 -1.51 9.21 4.85
N VAL A 25 -2.13 8.23 4.21
CA VAL A 25 -3.24 7.46 4.78
C VAL A 25 -2.69 6.15 5.33
N ILE A 26 -3.01 5.86 6.58
CA ILE A 26 -2.71 4.57 7.21
C ILE A 26 -3.94 3.69 7.02
N ALA A 27 -3.82 2.62 6.24
CA ALA A 27 -4.88 1.63 6.08
C ALA A 27 -4.86 0.69 7.28
N ASP A 28 -5.95 0.62 8.04
CA ASP A 28 -6.02 -0.27 9.20
C ASP A 28 -5.93 -1.75 8.78
N ASP A 29 -5.46 -2.60 9.71
CA ASP A 29 -5.20 -4.02 9.44
C ASP A 29 -6.40 -4.76 8.81
N PRO A 30 -7.67 -4.59 9.26
CA PRO A 30 -8.81 -5.24 8.61
C PRO A 30 -8.98 -4.85 7.14
N VAL A 31 -8.73 -3.59 6.80
CA VAL A 31 -8.86 -3.07 5.43
C VAL A 31 -7.74 -3.61 4.56
N LEU A 32 -6.51 -3.70 5.09
CA LEU A 32 -5.39 -4.33 4.40
C LEU A 32 -5.65 -5.81 4.11
N GLN A 33 -6.19 -6.54 5.08
CA GLN A 33 -6.54 -7.95 4.90
C GLN A 33 -7.59 -8.14 3.82
N LEU A 34 -8.63 -7.31 3.81
CA LEU A 34 -9.66 -7.35 2.78
C LEU A 34 -9.12 -7.06 1.38
N ALA A 35 -8.14 -6.15 1.26
CA ALA A 35 -7.51 -5.79 -0.01
C ALA A 35 -6.41 -6.77 -0.47
N SER A 36 -5.87 -7.58 0.44
CA SER A 36 -4.72 -8.46 0.20
C SER A 36 -4.89 -9.49 -0.92
N PRO A 37 -6.08 -10.06 -1.18
CA PRO A 37 -6.31 -10.94 -2.32
C PRO A 37 -6.04 -10.26 -3.69
N GLY A 38 -6.10 -8.93 -3.77
CA GLY A 38 -5.82 -8.17 -4.99
C GLY A 38 -4.32 -7.92 -5.26
N ALA A 39 -3.44 -8.29 -4.33
CA ALA A 39 -1.99 -8.18 -4.51
C ALA A 39 -1.49 -9.09 -5.65
N ARG A 40 -0.51 -8.59 -6.41
CA ARG A 40 0.10 -9.32 -7.54
C ARG A 40 1.47 -9.88 -7.20
N SER A 41 2.10 -9.35 -6.16
CA SER A 41 3.42 -9.76 -5.68
C SER A 41 3.30 -10.49 -4.34
N ARG A 42 4.22 -11.41 -4.08
CA ARG A 42 4.32 -12.13 -2.80
C ARG A 42 5.67 -11.92 -2.14
N CYS A 43 5.66 -11.78 -0.82
CA CYS A 43 6.84 -11.63 0.03
C CYS A 43 6.59 -12.27 1.38
N ASP A 44 7.37 -13.28 1.73
CA ASP A 44 7.21 -14.01 3.00
C ASP A 44 7.43 -13.11 4.22
N LEU A 45 8.30 -12.11 4.08
CA LEU A 45 8.53 -11.12 5.13
C LEU A 45 7.33 -10.21 5.34
N SER A 46 6.66 -9.79 4.25
CA SER A 46 5.41 -9.03 4.34
C SER A 46 4.30 -9.87 4.94
N GLN A 47 4.20 -11.14 4.53
CA GLN A 47 3.19 -12.06 5.03
C GLN A 47 3.37 -12.30 6.53
N SER A 48 4.59 -12.55 6.98
CA SER A 48 4.88 -12.82 8.40
C SER A 48 4.76 -11.59 9.30
N ARG A 49 5.10 -10.39 8.83
CA ARG A 49 5.09 -9.18 9.66
C ARG A 49 3.81 -8.36 9.60
N ALA A 50 3.07 -8.43 8.50
CA ALA A 50 1.91 -7.58 8.24
C ALA A 50 0.67 -8.37 7.80
N GLY A 51 0.75 -9.71 7.76
CA GLY A 51 -0.36 -10.58 7.37
C GLY A 51 -0.76 -10.47 5.90
N THR A 52 0.01 -9.77 5.06
CA THR A 52 -0.32 -9.51 3.66
C THR A 52 0.81 -9.94 2.73
N PRO A 53 0.54 -10.51 1.54
CA PRO A 53 1.58 -10.92 0.60
C PRO A 53 2.42 -9.73 0.11
N SER A 54 1.87 -8.51 0.15
CA SER A 54 2.57 -7.29 -0.25
C SER A 54 1.96 -6.05 0.41
N VAL A 55 2.68 -5.47 1.39
CA VAL A 55 2.21 -4.30 2.14
C VAL A 55 1.90 -3.11 1.22
N SER A 56 2.77 -2.81 0.26
CA SER A 56 2.60 -1.67 -0.64
C SER A 56 1.37 -1.83 -1.55
N GLU A 57 1.15 -3.04 -2.07
CA GLU A 57 0.02 -3.32 -2.97
C GLU A 57 -1.30 -3.34 -2.21
N ALA A 58 -1.37 -4.02 -1.07
CA ALA A 58 -2.55 -4.05 -0.22
C ALA A 58 -2.92 -2.64 0.29
N SER A 59 -1.92 -1.83 0.68
CA SER A 59 -2.17 -0.44 1.12
C SER A 59 -2.72 0.42 -0.03
N ALA A 60 -2.16 0.29 -1.23
CA ALA A 60 -2.62 1.04 -2.40
C ALA A 60 -4.06 0.69 -2.76
N LEU A 61 -4.39 -0.61 -2.80
CA LEU A 61 -5.75 -1.10 -3.07
C LEU A 61 -6.74 -0.69 -1.99
N ALA A 62 -6.38 -0.88 -0.71
CA ALA A 62 -7.22 -0.54 0.44
C ALA A 62 -7.66 0.93 0.41
N VAL A 63 -6.71 1.85 0.17
CA VAL A 63 -6.99 3.29 0.16
C VAL A 63 -7.62 3.76 -1.14
N ALA A 64 -7.34 3.12 -2.28
CA ALA A 64 -7.99 3.42 -3.55
C ALA A 64 -9.49 3.00 -3.57
N GLY A 65 -9.90 2.11 -2.65
CA GLY A 65 -11.29 1.81 -2.39
C GLY A 65 -11.88 0.68 -3.23
N ALA A 66 -13.20 0.54 -3.18
CA ALA A 66 -13.92 -0.50 -3.90
C ALA A 66 -13.69 -0.41 -5.42
N GLY A 67 -13.56 -1.57 -6.08
CA GLY A 67 -13.27 -1.65 -7.51
C GLY A 67 -11.86 -1.23 -7.92
N ALA A 68 -11.00 -0.85 -6.97
CA ALA A 68 -9.63 -0.47 -7.28
C ALA A 68 -8.83 -1.62 -7.89
N ARG A 69 -7.86 -1.26 -8.74
CA ARG A 69 -6.94 -2.22 -9.35
C ARG A 69 -5.52 -1.71 -9.36
N LEU A 70 -4.56 -2.62 -9.28
CA LEU A 70 -3.14 -2.33 -9.45
C LEU A 70 -2.82 -2.07 -10.93
N LEU A 71 -2.03 -1.03 -11.19
CA LEU A 71 -1.50 -0.77 -12.54
C LEU A 71 -0.39 -1.75 -12.95
N GLY A 72 0.15 -2.50 -12.00
CA GLY A 72 1.21 -3.49 -12.22
C GLY A 72 1.68 -4.11 -10.90
N PRO A 73 2.63 -5.06 -10.93
CA PRO A 73 3.36 -5.47 -9.74
C PRO A 73 4.06 -4.29 -9.10
N ARG A 74 4.29 -4.35 -7.79
CA ARG A 74 5.09 -3.37 -7.05
C ARG A 74 6.50 -3.21 -7.66
N THR A 75 7.04 -2.00 -7.55
CA THR A 75 8.43 -1.68 -7.89
C THR A 75 9.27 -1.58 -6.63
N VAL A 76 10.46 -2.18 -6.66
CA VAL A 76 11.47 -2.06 -5.60
C VAL A 76 12.59 -1.15 -6.10
N LEU A 77 12.89 -0.09 -5.34
CA LEU A 77 14.02 0.80 -5.58
C LEU A 77 14.82 0.93 -4.29
N GLY A 78 15.95 0.22 -4.21
CA GLY A 78 16.74 0.13 -2.99
C GLY A 78 15.90 -0.37 -1.80
N PRO A 79 15.85 0.36 -0.68
CA PRO A 79 15.07 -0.06 0.50
C PRO A 79 13.57 0.26 0.38
N VAL A 80 13.12 0.89 -0.71
CA VAL A 80 11.74 1.35 -0.89
C VAL A 80 10.99 0.41 -1.83
N THR A 81 9.76 0.04 -1.45
CA THR A 81 8.85 -0.71 -2.30
C THR A 81 7.56 0.09 -2.46
N CYS A 82 7.16 0.37 -3.70
CA CYS A 82 5.97 1.13 -4.02
C CYS A 82 5.05 0.33 -4.95
N ALA A 83 3.74 0.53 -4.81
CA ALA A 83 2.75 0.04 -5.75
C ALA A 83 1.81 1.18 -6.12
N ILE A 84 1.20 1.10 -7.30
CA ILE A 84 0.26 2.09 -7.80
C ILE A 84 -1.06 1.38 -8.07
N ALA A 85 -2.12 1.88 -7.44
CA ALA A 85 -3.49 1.49 -7.71
C ALA A 85 -4.28 2.69 -8.23
N ILE A 86 -5.32 2.41 -9.00
CA ILE A 86 -6.33 3.38 -9.42
C ILE A 86 -7.68 2.93 -8.89
N SER A 87 -8.52 3.89 -8.51
CA SER A 87 -9.89 3.64 -8.04
C SER A 87 -10.72 2.96 -9.12
N GLY A 88 -11.71 2.16 -8.69
CA GLY A 88 -12.70 1.57 -9.60
C GLY A 88 -13.65 2.60 -10.17
N ASP A 89 -13.89 3.67 -9.42
CA ASP A 89 -14.64 4.83 -9.89
C ASP A 89 -13.70 5.75 -10.67
N ALA A 90 -13.90 5.78 -11.98
CA ALA A 90 -13.72 7.00 -12.75
C ALA A 90 -15.07 7.74 -12.73
N PRO A 91 -15.11 9.07 -12.54
CA PRO A 91 -16.27 9.83 -12.97
C PRO A 91 -16.51 9.65 -14.48
#